data_AF-A0A1J5KZQ5-F1
#
_entry.id   AF-A0A1J5KZQ5-F1
#
_cell.length_a   1.000
_cell.length_b   1.000
_cell.length_c   1.000
_cell.angle_alpha   90.00
_cell.angle_beta   90.00
_cell.angle_gamma   90.00
#
_symmetry.space_group_name_H-M   'P 1'
#
loop_
_entity.id
_entity.type
_entity.pdbx_description
1 polymer ?
#
loop_
_entity_poly.entity_id
_entity_poly.type
_entity_poly.pdbx_seq_one_letter_code
_entity_poly.pdbx_strand_id
1 'polypeptide(L)'
;MSIEKHPNELVNDFISNSIMGLAGLKLTQCDKKETIVLEEKETTYIYSFRKDGSDTLVNIALSDPLYFCDVSFAKNENDYFNLKPYLKTIGESQNLESLFDFFLDEKVSEEEYVLGFLNIFKSMAENPEIQQIISGEYWPDVPKDEE
;
A
#
# COMPACT_ATOMS: atom_id res chain seq x y z
N MET A 1 -9.98 -4.85 20.72
CA MET A 1 -9.47 -5.74 19.65
C MET A 1 -7.98 -5.48 19.55
N SER A 2 -7.14 -6.50 19.63
CA SER A 2 -5.71 -6.36 19.35
C SER A 2 -5.56 -6.33 17.84
N ILE A 3 -4.99 -5.24 17.30
CA ILE A 3 -4.67 -5.14 15.88
C ILE A 3 -3.46 -6.04 15.64
N GLU A 4 -3.58 -7.00 14.71
CA GLU A 4 -2.43 -7.81 14.31
C GLU A 4 -1.34 -6.94 13.70
N LYS A 5 -0.08 -7.32 13.87
CA LYS A 5 1.08 -6.52 13.44
C LYS A 5 2.06 -7.39 12.68
N HIS A 6 2.71 -6.80 11.68
CA HIS A 6 3.84 -7.38 10.99
C HIS A 6 4.97 -7.71 11.99
N PRO A 7 5.77 -8.77 11.82
CA PRO A 7 6.85 -9.10 12.76
C PRO A 7 7.97 -8.05 12.80
N ASN A 8 8.19 -7.32 11.71
CA ASN A 8 9.15 -6.21 11.63
C ASN A 8 8.64 -4.95 12.37
N GLU A 9 9.32 -4.56 13.45
CA GLU A 9 8.97 -3.38 14.26
C GLU A 9 9.14 -2.05 13.50
N LEU A 10 10.15 -1.92 12.64
CA LEU A 10 10.37 -0.70 11.85
C LEU A 10 9.22 -0.42 10.90
N VAL A 11 8.68 -1.46 10.27
CA VAL A 11 7.49 -1.37 9.41
C VAL A 11 6.27 -0.94 10.22
N ASN A 12 6.05 -1.52 11.41
CA ASN A 12 4.94 -1.15 12.27
C ASN A 12 5.03 0.30 12.76
N ASP A 13 6.23 0.73 13.13
CA ASP A 13 6.51 2.09 13.57
C ASP A 13 6.30 3.07 12.41
N PHE A 14 6.73 2.73 11.20
CA PHE A 14 6.49 3.57 10.03
C PHE A 14 4.99 3.71 9.75
N ILE A 15 4.22 2.61 9.74
CA ILE A 15 2.77 2.66 9.57
C ILE A 15 2.12 3.53 10.64
N SER A 16 2.47 3.30 11.90
CA SER A 16 1.86 3.98 13.05
C SER A 16 2.20 5.46 13.12
N ASN A 17 3.42 5.84 12.74
CA ASN A 17 3.93 7.21 12.90
C ASN A 17 3.81 8.06 11.62
N SER A 18 3.80 7.43 10.45
CA SER A 18 3.82 8.13 9.16
C SER A 18 2.57 7.96 8.30
N ILE A 19 1.85 6.84 8.42
CA ILE A 19 0.66 6.57 7.60
C ILE A 19 -0.62 6.85 8.40
N MET A 20 -0.69 6.45 9.66
CA MET A 20 -1.84 6.77 10.50
C MET A 20 -1.98 8.29 10.67
N GLY A 21 -3.18 8.81 10.42
CA GLY A 21 -3.48 10.24 10.45
C GLY A 21 -3.20 10.98 9.14
N LEU A 22 -2.44 10.38 8.22
CA LEU A 22 -2.18 10.95 6.89
C LEU A 22 -3.49 11.12 6.12
N ALA A 23 -3.76 12.30 5.58
CA ALA A 23 -5.04 12.62 4.90
C ALA A 23 -6.31 12.30 5.72
N GLY A 24 -6.21 12.20 7.05
CA GLY A 24 -7.31 11.79 7.94
C GLY A 24 -7.58 10.28 7.97
N LEU A 25 -6.67 9.46 7.45
CA LEU A 25 -6.74 8.00 7.49
C LEU A 25 -6.67 7.48 8.92
N LYS A 26 -7.57 6.56 9.23
CA LYS A 26 -7.56 5.78 10.47
C LYS A 26 -7.45 4.31 10.12
N LEU A 27 -6.59 3.60 10.84
CA LEU A 27 -6.49 2.15 10.73
C LEU A 27 -7.79 1.53 11.28
N THR A 28 -8.53 0.84 10.42
CA THR A 28 -9.79 0.19 10.80
C THR A 28 -9.62 -1.29 11.06
N GLN A 29 -8.68 -1.93 10.36
CA GLN A 29 -8.47 -3.37 10.41
C GLN A 29 -7.02 -3.69 10.01
N CYS A 30 -6.49 -4.78 10.57
CA CYS A 30 -5.29 -5.42 10.07
C CYS A 30 -5.59 -6.92 9.98
N ASP A 31 -5.60 -7.44 8.76
CA ASP A 31 -5.82 -8.85 8.48
C ASP A 31 -4.51 -9.56 8.19
N LYS A 32 -4.49 -10.86 8.47
CA LYS A 32 -3.38 -11.74 8.13
C LYS A 32 -3.86 -12.83 7.20
N LYS A 33 -3.16 -13.01 6.08
CA LYS A 33 -3.39 -14.08 5.11
C LYS A 33 -2.11 -14.88 4.95
N GLU A 34 -2.21 -16.20 5.07
CA GLU A 34 -1.06 -17.09 4.86
C GLU A 34 -1.22 -17.79 3.51
N THR A 35 -0.13 -17.81 2.74
CA THR A 35 -0.04 -18.44 1.42
C THR A 35 1.24 -19.28 1.34
N ILE A 36 1.27 -20.23 0.40
CA ILE A 36 2.51 -20.96 0.07
C ILE A 36 2.96 -20.45 -1.29
N VAL A 37 4.13 -19.82 -1.32
CA VAL A 37 4.75 -19.29 -2.53
C VAL A 37 6.09 -20.00 -2.68
N LEU A 38 6.30 -20.69 -3.81
CA LEU A 38 7.56 -21.40 -4.09
C LEU A 38 8.02 -22.34 -2.96
N GLU A 39 7.09 -23.09 -2.37
CA GLU A 39 7.30 -24.00 -1.23
C GLU A 39 7.64 -23.33 0.11
N GLU A 40 7.68 -22.00 0.17
CA GLU A 40 7.87 -21.24 1.39
C GLU A 40 6.54 -20.66 1.90
N LYS A 41 6.41 -20.58 3.22
CA LYS A 41 5.25 -19.98 3.86
C LYS A 41 5.41 -18.47 3.84
N GLU A 42 4.53 -17.79 3.12
CA GLU A 42 4.44 -16.34 3.10
C GLU A 42 3.23 -15.89 3.93
N THR A 43 3.41 -14.84 4.73
CA THR A 43 2.33 -14.23 5.49
C THR A 43 2.11 -12.79 5.02
N THR A 44 0.98 -12.51 4.39
CA THR A 44 0.59 -11.14 4.04
C THR A 44 -0.17 -10.49 5.18
N TYR A 45 0.31 -9.33 5.63
CA TYR A 45 -0.38 -8.42 6.53
C TYR A 45 -1.05 -7.32 5.72
N ILE A 46 -2.37 -7.18 5.87
CA ILE A 46 -3.18 -6.22 5.12
C ILE A 46 -3.71 -5.17 6.09
N TYR A 47 -3.11 -3.98 6.06
CA TYR A 47 -3.53 -2.85 6.86
C TYR A 47 -4.58 -2.05 6.09
N SER A 48 -5.81 -2.05 6.60
CA SER A 48 -6.93 -1.34 5.98
C SER A 48 -7.20 -0.03 6.72
N PHE A 49 -7.17 1.06 5.97
CA PHE A 49 -7.39 2.41 6.44
C PHE A 49 -8.62 3.01 5.80
N ARG A 50 -9.29 3.89 6.54
CA ARG A 50 -10.43 4.67 6.04
C ARG A 50 -10.42 6.07 6.65
N LYS A 51 -10.80 7.05 5.85
CA LYS A 51 -11.11 8.40 6.34
C LYS A 51 -12.55 8.44 6.84
N ASP A 52 -12.80 9.11 7.97
CA ASP A 52 -14.17 9.26 8.49
C ASP A 52 -15.11 9.82 7.41
N GLY A 53 -16.24 9.12 7.19
CA GLY A 53 -17.24 9.52 6.20
C GLY A 53 -16.95 9.14 4.76
N SER A 54 -15.81 8.50 4.46
CA SER A 54 -15.49 7.96 3.14
C SER A 54 -15.93 6.49 3.01
N ASP A 55 -16.37 6.11 1.81
CA ASP A 55 -16.59 4.73 1.40
C ASP A 55 -15.30 4.04 0.93
N THR A 56 -14.29 4.80 0.49
CA THR A 56 -12.98 4.29 0.07
C THR A 56 -12.22 3.64 1.23
N LEU A 57 -11.79 2.41 1.01
CA LEU A 57 -10.81 1.70 1.83
C LEU A 57 -9.44 1.80 1.15
N VAL A 58 -8.42 2.16 1.91
CA VAL A 58 -7.03 2.12 1.47
C VAL A 58 -6.38 0.91 2.12
N ASN A 59 -5.92 -0.05 1.32
CA ASN A 59 -5.26 -1.25 1.83
C ASN A 59 -3.78 -1.17 1.54
N ILE A 60 -2.96 -1.43 2.54
CA ILE A 60 -1.51 -1.63 2.41
C ILE A 60 -1.24 -3.11 2.70
N ALA A 61 -0.81 -3.85 1.68
CA ALA A 61 -0.51 -5.28 1.79
C ALA A 61 1.01 -5.47 1.81
N LEU A 62 1.52 -6.12 2.86
CA LEU A 62 2.94 -6.38 3.09
C LEU A 62 3.15 -7.87 3.32
N SER A 63 4.01 -8.52 2.54
CA SER A 63 4.36 -9.93 2.76
C SER A 63 5.45 -10.08 3.82
N ASP A 64 5.47 -11.20 4.53
CA ASP A 64 6.57 -11.69 5.35
C ASP A 64 6.95 -13.09 4.85
N PRO A 65 8.17 -13.30 4.32
CA PRO A 65 9.25 -12.31 4.19
C PRO A 65 8.91 -11.15 3.23
N LEU A 66 9.63 -10.03 3.34
CA LEU A 66 9.30 -8.69 2.78
C LEU A 66 9.50 -8.57 1.25
N TYR A 67 9.10 -9.60 0.50
CA TYR A 67 9.20 -9.65 -0.96
C TYR A 67 8.19 -8.74 -1.69
N PHE A 68 7.09 -8.38 -1.05
CA PHE A 68 5.97 -7.69 -1.67
C PHE A 68 5.41 -6.57 -0.78
N CYS A 69 5.17 -5.41 -1.41
CA CYS A 69 4.44 -4.29 -0.86
C CYS A 69 3.53 -3.71 -1.95
N ASP A 70 2.25 -3.53 -1.63
CA ASP A 70 1.29 -2.88 -2.51
C ASP A 70 0.32 -2.00 -1.74
N VAL A 71 -0.20 -0.98 -2.43
CA VAL A 71 -1.23 -0.09 -1.92
C VAL A 71 -2.39 -0.09 -2.90
N SER A 72 -3.58 -0.40 -2.42
CA SER A 72 -4.80 -0.41 -3.23
C SER A 72 -5.89 0.46 -2.61
N PHE A 73 -6.77 0.97 -3.47
CA PHE A 73 -7.96 1.72 -3.11
C PHE A 73 -9.17 0.89 -3.52
N ALA A 74 -10.13 0.69 -2.63
CA ALA A 74 -11.31 -0.12 -2.88
C ALA A 74 -12.58 0.54 -2.33
N LYS A 75 -13.64 0.60 -3.12
CA LYS A 75 -14.99 0.91 -2.63
C LYS A 75 -15.74 -0.35 -2.22
N ASN A 76 -15.48 -1.46 -2.92
CA ASN A 76 -16.01 -2.78 -2.64
C ASN A 76 -15.13 -3.84 -3.34
N GLU A 77 -15.50 -5.12 -3.22
CA GLU A 77 -14.73 -6.25 -3.77
C GLU A 77 -14.56 -6.21 -5.30
N ASN A 78 -15.45 -5.53 -6.03
CA ASN A 78 -15.43 -5.48 -7.49
C ASN A 78 -14.95 -4.13 -8.05
N ASP A 79 -14.76 -3.13 -7.19
CA ASP A 79 -14.41 -1.76 -7.55
C ASP A 79 -13.18 -1.34 -6.73
N TYR A 80 -12.02 -1.70 -7.26
CA TYR A 80 -10.72 -1.43 -6.67
C TYR A 80 -9.65 -1.21 -7.74
N PHE A 81 -8.58 -0.50 -7.37
CA PHE A 81 -7.39 -0.36 -8.19
C PHE A 81 -6.14 -0.24 -7.32
N ASN A 82 -4.98 -0.56 -7.89
CA ASN A 82 -3.70 -0.46 -7.21
C ASN A 82 -3.03 0.89 -7.52
N LEU A 83 -2.22 1.37 -6.58
CA LEU A 83 -1.50 2.63 -6.69
C LEU A 83 -0.55 2.62 -7.88
N LYS A 84 0.19 1.52 -8.11
CA LYS A 84 1.19 1.45 -9.20
C LYS A 84 0.56 1.67 -10.59
N PRO A 85 -0.52 0.98 -11.00
CA PRO A 85 -1.26 1.28 -12.22
C PRO A 85 -1.74 2.73 -12.32
N TYR A 86 -2.30 3.25 -11.24
CA TYR A 86 -2.75 4.64 -11.19
C TYR A 86 -1.60 5.63 -11.41
N LEU A 87 -0.44 5.43 -10.77
CA LEU A 87 0.72 6.30 -10.98
C LEU A 87 1.20 6.27 -12.43
N LYS A 88 1.09 5.13 -13.12
CA LYS A 88 1.41 5.06 -14.56
C LYS A 88 0.46 5.90 -15.40
N THR A 89 -0.84 5.95 -15.08
CA THR A 89 -1.80 6.74 -15.87
C THR A 89 -1.56 8.24 -15.76
N ILE A 90 -1.10 8.72 -14.61
CA ILE A 90 -0.78 10.14 -14.38
C ILE A 90 0.69 10.50 -14.66
N GLY A 91 1.52 9.52 -15.07
CA GLY A 91 2.93 9.74 -15.39
C GLY A 91 3.85 9.93 -14.18
N GLU A 92 3.43 9.52 -12.98
CA GLU A 92 4.17 9.65 -11.72
C GLU A 92 4.76 8.30 -11.23
N SER A 93 4.83 7.27 -12.09
CA SER A 93 5.34 5.94 -11.73
C SER A 93 6.86 5.84 -11.62
N GLN A 94 7.62 6.82 -12.12
CA GLN A 94 9.09 6.74 -12.26
C GLN A 94 9.82 6.41 -10.96
N ASN A 95 9.38 6.99 -9.83
CA ASN A 95 10.02 6.75 -8.53
C ASN A 95 9.80 5.29 -8.07
N LEU A 96 8.62 4.76 -8.31
CA LEU A 96 8.25 3.39 -7.91
C LEU A 96 8.92 2.37 -8.83
N GLU A 97 8.99 2.65 -10.13
CA GLU A 97 9.74 1.85 -11.11
C GLU A 97 11.24 1.80 -10.77
N SER A 98 11.85 2.96 -10.50
CA SER A 98 13.27 3.02 -10.11
C SER A 98 13.56 2.26 -8.82
N LEU A 99 12.66 2.35 -7.83
CA LEU A 99 12.78 1.62 -6.57
C LEU A 99 12.70 0.11 -6.80
N PHE A 100 11.77 -0.33 -7.66
CA PHE A 100 11.63 -1.74 -8.03
C PHE A 100 12.86 -2.26 -8.78
N ASP A 101 13.41 -1.47 -9.71
CA ASP A 101 14.65 -1.82 -10.43
C ASP A 101 15.84 -1.94 -9.48
N PHE A 102 15.96 -1.03 -8.49
CA PHE A 102 17.01 -1.13 -7.47
C PHE A 102 16.87 -2.37 -6.59
N PHE A 103 15.65 -2.79 -6.30
CA PHE A 103 15.40 -4.03 -5.57
C PHE A 103 15.78 -5.26 -6.40
N LEU A 104 15.38 -5.31 -7.67
CA LEU A 104 15.74 -6.41 -8.59
C LEU A 104 17.25 -6.49 -8.85
N ASP A 105 17.94 -5.35 -8.90
CA ASP A 105 19.40 -5.26 -9.04
C ASP A 105 20.14 -5.55 -7.72
N GLU A 106 19.44 -5.95 -6.65
CA GLU A 106 19.98 -6.20 -5.31
C GLU A 106 20.74 -4.98 -4.71
N LYS A 107 20.42 -3.76 -5.15
CA LYS A 107 21.03 -2.51 -4.68
C LYS A 107 20.43 -2.01 -3.36
N VAL A 108 19.21 -2.45 -3.06
CA VAL A 108 18.51 -2.19 -1.80
C VAL A 108 17.99 -3.52 -1.25
N SER A 109 17.95 -3.62 0.07
CA SER A 109 17.34 -4.76 0.76
C SER A 109 15.81 -4.76 0.63
N GLU A 110 15.19 -5.90 0.95
CA GLU A 110 13.72 -6.05 1.04
C GLU A 110 13.09 -5.01 1.98
N GLU A 111 13.72 -4.77 3.14
CA GLU A 111 13.26 -3.77 4.11
C GLU A 111 13.32 -2.35 3.53
N GLU A 112 14.43 -1.99 2.87
CA GLU A 112 14.58 -0.69 2.22
C GLU A 112 13.59 -0.51 1.06
N TYR A 113 13.31 -1.58 0.32
CA TYR A 113 12.29 -1.58 -0.73
C TYR A 113 10.90 -1.28 -0.14
N VAL A 114 10.49 -2.00 0.90
CA VAL A 114 9.17 -1.81 1.53
C VAL A 114 9.03 -0.43 2.15
N LEU A 115 10.01 0.02 2.94
CA LEU A 115 9.99 1.36 3.55
C LEU A 115 10.03 2.46 2.47
N GLY A 116 10.79 2.25 1.39
CA GLY A 116 10.82 3.14 0.24
C GLY A 116 9.47 3.26 -0.44
N PHE A 117 8.77 2.13 -0.64
CA PHE A 117 7.44 2.11 -1.24
C PHE A 117 6.42 2.84 -0.36
N LEU A 118 6.41 2.54 0.94
CA LEU A 118 5.54 3.21 1.91
C LEU A 118 5.81 4.73 1.96
N ASN A 119 7.06 5.14 1.81
CA ASN A 119 7.42 6.55 1.75
C ASN A 119 6.94 7.22 0.45
N ILE A 120 7.00 6.53 -0.70
CA ILE A 120 6.39 7.00 -1.95
C ILE A 120 4.88 7.20 -1.76
N PHE A 121 4.17 6.19 -1.21
CA PHE A 121 2.75 6.32 -0.93
C PHE A 121 2.46 7.51 0.02
N LYS A 122 3.28 7.68 1.06
CA LYS A 122 3.15 8.81 1.99
C LYS A 122 3.20 10.16 1.25
N SER A 123 4.21 10.35 0.41
CA SER A 123 4.32 11.56 -0.42
C SER A 123 3.15 11.71 -1.39
N MET A 124 2.68 10.62 -1.99
CA MET A 124 1.53 10.64 -2.90
C MET A 124 0.22 10.99 -2.18
N ALA A 125 0.04 10.60 -0.93
CA ALA A 125 -1.14 10.97 -0.15
C ALA A 125 -1.21 12.47 0.19
N GLU A 126 -0.13 13.23 -0.05
CA GLU A 126 -0.14 14.70 0.00
C GLU A 126 -0.68 15.31 -1.31
N ASN A 127 -0.76 14.54 -2.40
CA ASN A 127 -1.33 14.99 -3.68
C ASN A 127 -2.86 15.23 -3.53
N PRO A 128 -3.39 16.39 -3.96
CA PRO A 128 -4.81 16.70 -3.85
C PRO A 128 -5.74 15.66 -4.51
N GLU A 129 -5.34 15.05 -5.62
CA GLU A 129 -6.15 14.05 -6.31
C GLU A 129 -6.24 12.75 -5.51
N ILE A 130 -5.13 12.26 -4.97
CA ILE A 130 -5.11 11.11 -4.05
C ILE A 130 -5.94 11.41 -2.80
N GLN A 131 -5.90 12.65 -2.28
CA GLN A 131 -6.75 13.03 -1.15
C GLN A 131 -8.24 12.98 -1.48
N GLN A 132 -8.64 13.34 -2.70
CA GLN A 132 -10.02 13.21 -3.17
C GLN A 132 -10.43 11.74 -3.36
N ILE A 133 -9.51 10.88 -3.77
CA ILE A 133 -9.73 9.42 -3.82
C ILE A 133 -9.94 8.87 -2.40
N ILE A 134 -9.06 9.23 -1.47
CA ILE A 134 -9.13 8.83 -0.06
C ILE A 134 -10.42 9.35 0.61
N SER A 135 -10.91 10.53 0.22
CA SER A 135 -12.19 11.04 0.73
C SER A 135 -13.41 10.44 0.03
N GLY A 136 -13.24 9.78 -1.11
CA GLY A 136 -14.34 9.26 -1.93
C GLY A 136 -15.00 10.32 -2.82
N GLU A 137 -14.45 11.54 -2.88
CA GLU A 137 -14.93 12.63 -3.74
C GLU A 137 -14.61 12.40 -5.23
N TYR A 138 -13.56 11.64 -5.50
CA TYR A 138 -13.12 11.28 -6.84
C TYR A 138 -12.83 9.78 -6.95
N TRP A 139 -13.07 9.23 -8.13
CA TRP A 139 -12.75 7.83 -8.43
C TRP A 139 -12.22 7.73 -9.86
N PRO A 140 -10.92 7.44 -10.05
CA PRO A 140 -10.31 7.41 -11.37
C PRO A 140 -10.70 6.14 -12.14
N ASP A 141 -10.68 6.25 -13.47
CA ASP A 141 -10.70 5.08 -14.35
C ASP A 141 -9.25 4.59 -14.50
N VAL A 142 -8.93 3.49 -13.81
CA VAL A 142 -7.59 2.90 -13.82
C VAL A 142 -7.66 1.60 -14.60
N PRO A 143 -6.87 1.45 -15.67
CA PRO A 143 -6.81 0.20 -16.41
C PRO A 143 -6.37 -0.92 -15.47
N LYS A 144 -7.04 -2.07 -15.58
CA LYS A 144 -6.57 -3.28 -14.93
C LYS A 144 -5.21 -3.61 -15.53
N ASP A 145 -4.20 -3.87 -14.69
CA ASP A 145 -2.93 -4.42 -15.18
C ASP A 145 -3.28 -5.66 -16.03
N GLU A 146 -2.83 -5.68 -17.28
CA GLU A 146 -2.86 -6.91 -18.09
C GLU A 146 -1.91 -7.89 -17.38
N GLU A 147 -2.47 -8.95 -16.79
CA GLU A 147 -1.73 -10.08 -16.21
C GLU A 147 -0.77 -10.74 -17.23
#